data_AF-A0A969ENH5-F1
#
_entry.id   AF-A0A969ENH5-F1
#
_cell.length_a   1.000
_cell.length_b   1.000
_cell.length_c   1.000
_cell.angle_alpha   90.00
_cell.angle_beta   90.00
_cell.angle_gamma   90.00
#
_symmetry.space_group_name_H-M   'P 1'
#
loop_
_entity.id
_entity.type
_entity.pdbx_description
1 polymer ?
#
loop_
_entity_poly.entity_id
_entity_poly.type
_entity_poly.pdbx_seq_one_letter_code
_entity_poly.pdbx_strand_id
1 'polypeptide(L)'
;MNFLFLFLDGVGLGSDDPSINPFAAAHMPNLQTLLGGQKLLAGSIPLSNDRATLLALDPNLGVHGLPQSASGQATLLTGKNVPAIIGEHYGPKPNPPIAEILQAETLFSTLNANGLQTALLAA
;
A
#
# COMPACT_ATOMS: atom_id res chain seq x y z
N MET A 1 21.75 4.01 4.45
CA MET A 1 20.43 3.49 4.83
C MET A 1 19.68 3.23 3.54
N ASN A 2 19.12 2.03 3.36
CA ASN A 2 18.38 1.69 2.14
C ASN A 2 16.91 1.50 2.52
N PHE A 3 16.00 1.96 1.67
CA PHE A 3 14.56 1.82 1.87
C PHE A 3 13.96 0.97 0.76
N LEU A 4 13.14 0.00 1.15
CA LEU A 4 12.39 -0.85 0.22
C LEU A 4 10.90 -0.66 0.49
N PHE A 5 10.19 -0.15 -0.50
CA PHE A 5 8.73 -0.07 -0.49
C PHE A 5 8.16 -1.17 -1.37
N LEU A 6 7.33 -2.02 -0.78
CA LEU A 6 6.63 -3.09 -1.50
C LEU A 6 5.13 -2.82 -1.45
N PHE A 7 4.50 -2.81 -2.61
CA PHE A 7 3.06 -2.76 -2.76
C PHE A 7 2.60 -4.01 -3.51
N LEU A 8 1.57 -4.68 -2.99
CA LEU A 8 0.99 -5.88 -3.57
C LEU A 8 -0.51 -5.63 -3.77
N ASP A 9 -0.92 -5.54 -5.04
CA ASP A 9 -2.32 -5.32 -5.42
C ASP A 9 -3.14 -6.61 -5.28
N GLY A 10 -4.45 -6.47 -5.07
CA GLY A 10 -5.42 -7.57 -5.12
C GLY A 10 -5.46 -8.46 -3.87
N VAL A 11 -4.80 -8.09 -2.78
CA VAL A 11 -4.83 -8.84 -1.51
C VAL A 11 -5.09 -7.91 -0.33
N GLY A 12 -5.72 -8.46 0.70
CA GLY A 12 -6.01 -7.76 1.95
C GLY A 12 -5.90 -8.67 3.15
N LEU A 13 -5.98 -8.08 4.35
CA LEU A 13 -6.02 -8.83 5.59
C LEU A 13 -7.41 -9.49 5.74
N GLY A 14 -7.48 -10.81 5.56
CA GLY A 14 -8.70 -11.61 5.69
C GLY A 14 -8.66 -12.58 6.87
N SER A 15 -9.69 -13.44 6.95
CA SER A 15 -9.77 -14.55 7.92
C SER A 15 -8.67 -15.61 7.71
N ASP A 16 -8.41 -16.46 8.71
CA ASP A 16 -7.55 -17.64 8.57
C ASP A 16 -8.28 -18.77 7.84
N ASP A 17 -8.67 -18.51 6.59
CA ASP A 17 -9.31 -19.47 5.71
C ASP A 17 -8.49 -19.62 4.43
N PRO A 18 -7.71 -20.71 4.29
CA PRO A 18 -6.88 -20.97 3.11
C PRO A 18 -7.64 -21.08 1.78
N SER A 19 -8.97 -21.26 1.80
CA SER A 19 -9.79 -21.36 0.59
C SER A 19 -10.13 -20.01 -0.06
N ILE A 20 -10.07 -18.92 0.72
CA ILE A 20 -10.42 -17.56 0.26
C ILE A 20 -9.32 -16.52 0.52
N ASN A 21 -8.39 -16.78 1.45
CA ASN A 21 -7.34 -15.85 1.80
C ASN A 21 -5.96 -16.44 1.45
N PRO A 22 -5.25 -15.90 0.45
CA PRO A 22 -3.94 -16.41 0.05
C PRO A 22 -2.90 -16.30 1.18
N PHE A 23 -3.02 -15.34 2.10
CA PHE A 23 -2.11 -15.23 3.24
C PHE A 23 -2.35 -16.29 4.33
N ALA A 24 -3.52 -16.92 4.35
CA ALA A 24 -3.78 -18.06 5.22
C ALA A 24 -3.14 -19.35 4.69
N ALA A 25 -3.12 -19.50 3.36
CA ALA A 25 -2.54 -20.65 2.66
C ALA A 25 -1.01 -20.56 2.49
N ALA A 26 -0.47 -19.35 2.30
CA ALA A 26 0.94 -19.15 1.97
C ALA A 26 1.89 -19.45 3.16
N HIS A 27 2.97 -20.18 2.87
CA HIS A 27 4.07 -20.39 3.81
C HIS A 27 5.08 -19.24 3.67
N MET A 28 5.15 -18.35 4.68
CA MET A 28 5.93 -17.10 4.63
C MET A 28 6.88 -16.96 5.84
N PRO A 29 7.88 -17.84 6.00
CA PRO A 29 8.66 -17.95 7.24
C PRO A 29 9.38 -16.65 7.63
N ASN A 30 9.88 -15.88 6.65
CA ASN A 30 10.57 -14.61 6.92
C ASN A 30 9.61 -13.53 7.44
N LEU A 31 8.44 -13.38 6.82
CA LEU A 31 7.42 -12.43 7.29
C LEU A 31 6.83 -12.87 8.63
N GLN A 32 6.56 -14.17 8.81
CA GLN A 32 6.07 -14.68 10.09
C GLN A 32 7.07 -14.43 11.22
N THR A 33 8.36 -14.66 10.98
CA THR A 33 9.40 -14.36 11.98
C THR A 33 9.43 -12.86 12.32
N LEU A 34 9.34 -11.99 11.31
CA LEU A 34 9.27 -10.54 11.52
C LEU A 34 8.04 -10.12 12.34
N LEU A 35 6.91 -10.81 12.15
CA LEU A 35 5.66 -10.61 12.85
C LEU A 35 5.53 -11.46 14.14
N GLY A 36 6.63 -11.93 14.72
CA GLY A 36 6.60 -12.66 16.00
C GLY A 36 5.88 -14.01 15.95
N GLY A 37 5.97 -14.71 14.81
CA GLY A 37 5.32 -15.99 14.55
C GLY A 37 3.91 -15.88 13.96
N GLN A 38 3.35 -14.68 13.84
CA GLN A 38 1.99 -14.47 13.33
C GLN A 38 1.93 -14.49 11.80
N LYS A 39 0.81 -14.95 11.25
CA LYS A 39 0.51 -14.83 9.81
C LYS A 39 0.02 -13.41 9.47
N LEU A 40 0.03 -13.06 8.20
CA LEU A 40 -0.47 -11.77 7.70
C LEU A 40 -2.01 -11.78 7.56
N LEU A 41 -2.71 -11.86 8.69
CA LEU A 41 -4.17 -12.06 8.76
C LEU A 41 -4.86 -10.94 9.54
N ALA A 42 -6.18 -10.79 9.35
CA ALA A 42 -6.99 -9.83 10.11
C ALA A 42 -7.02 -10.15 11.62
N GLY A 43 -6.88 -11.42 12.01
CA GLY A 43 -6.78 -11.82 13.42
C GLY A 43 -5.44 -11.49 14.09
N SER A 44 -4.44 -11.06 13.31
CA SER A 44 -3.09 -10.76 13.80
C SER A 44 -2.84 -9.26 13.98
N ILE A 45 -3.88 -8.43 13.84
CA ILE A 45 -3.80 -6.97 14.03
C ILE A 45 -4.59 -6.49 15.25
N PRO A 46 -4.18 -5.37 15.88
CA PRO A 46 -2.91 -4.68 15.67
C PRO A 46 -1.75 -5.50 16.26
N LEU A 47 -0.58 -5.42 15.62
CA LEU A 47 0.65 -6.00 16.15
C LEU A 47 1.76 -4.96 16.10
N SER A 48 2.52 -4.87 17.19
CA SER A 48 3.72 -4.04 17.31
C SER A 48 4.75 -4.79 18.13
N ASN A 49 5.96 -4.92 17.61
CA ASN A 49 7.11 -5.49 18.29
C ASN A 49 8.38 -4.67 17.96
N ASP A 50 9.53 -5.06 18.51
CA ASP A 50 10.80 -4.32 18.33
C ASP A 50 11.27 -4.20 16.85
N ARG A 51 10.70 -5.01 15.95
CA ARG A 51 11.13 -5.15 14.56
C ARG A 51 10.07 -4.74 13.54
N ALA A 52 8.78 -4.75 13.90
CA ALA A 52 7.70 -4.53 12.95
C ALA A 52 6.39 -4.08 13.61
N THR A 53 5.61 -3.35 12.80
CA THR A 53 4.25 -2.95 13.09
C THR A 53 3.34 -3.45 11.96
N LEU A 54 2.20 -4.04 12.31
CA LEU A 54 1.16 -4.46 11.37
C LEU A 54 -0.17 -3.80 11.75
N LEU A 55 -0.75 -3.10 10.78
CA LEU A 55 -1.99 -2.35 10.92
C LEU A 55 -2.90 -2.63 9.71
N ALA A 56 -4.21 -2.59 9.93
CA ALA A 56 -5.15 -2.46 8.83
C ALA A 56 -5.14 -1.02 8.31
N LEU A 57 -5.26 -0.87 6.99
CA LEU A 57 -5.48 0.40 6.32
C LEU A 57 -6.87 0.38 5.69
N ASP A 58 -7.56 1.51 5.75
CA ASP A 58 -8.81 1.72 5.02
C ASP A 58 -8.49 2.07 3.55
N PRO A 59 -8.76 1.18 2.58
CA PRO A 59 -8.51 1.49 1.18
C PRO A 59 -9.47 2.55 0.63
N ASN A 60 -10.59 2.83 1.32
CA ASN A 60 -11.54 3.86 0.92
C ASN A 60 -11.06 5.27 1.25
N LEU A 61 -10.13 5.43 2.20
CA LEU A 61 -9.60 6.73 2.62
C LEU A 61 -10.71 7.74 2.98
N GLY A 62 -11.81 7.25 3.56
CA GLY A 62 -12.99 8.06 3.88
C GLY A 62 -13.83 8.51 2.68
N VAL A 63 -13.56 8.01 1.47
CA VAL A 63 -14.30 8.33 0.24
C VAL A 63 -15.20 7.15 -0.14
N HIS A 64 -16.49 7.44 -0.38
CA HIS A 64 -17.47 6.44 -0.78
C HIS A 64 -17.18 5.86 -2.17
N GLY A 65 -17.52 4.59 -2.38
CA GLY A 65 -17.35 3.89 -3.65
C GLY A 65 -16.34 2.74 -3.55
N LEU A 66 -16.12 2.04 -4.65
CA LEU A 66 -15.14 0.96 -4.71
C LEU A 66 -13.74 1.56 -4.90
N PRO A 67 -12.76 1.28 -4.02
CA PRO A 67 -11.38 1.74 -4.21
C PRO A 67 -10.83 1.37 -5.58
N GLN A 68 -10.10 2.30 -6.22
CA GLN A 68 -9.57 2.12 -7.57
C GLN A 68 -8.06 2.36 -7.64
N SER A 69 -7.37 1.59 -8.49
CA SER A 69 -5.91 1.54 -8.52
C SER A 69 -5.23 2.88 -8.81
N ALA A 70 -5.71 3.69 -9.76
CA ALA A 70 -5.00 4.94 -10.12
C ALA A 70 -5.01 5.95 -8.96
N SER A 71 -6.18 6.21 -8.38
CA SER A 71 -6.31 7.10 -7.22
C SER A 71 -5.61 6.56 -5.96
N GLY A 72 -5.69 5.23 -5.71
CA GLY A 72 -5.02 4.60 -4.58
C GLY A 72 -3.49 4.61 -4.67
N GLN A 73 -2.94 4.22 -5.82
CA GLN A 73 -1.49 4.25 -6.04
C GLN A 73 -0.95 5.68 -6.07
N ALA A 74 -1.68 6.64 -6.64
CA ALA A 74 -1.29 8.05 -6.54
C ALA A 74 -1.27 8.53 -5.08
N THR A 75 -2.17 8.05 -4.23
CA THR A 75 -2.12 8.33 -2.79
C THR A 75 -0.85 7.78 -2.14
N LEU A 76 -0.48 6.53 -2.43
CA LEU A 76 0.76 5.93 -1.93
C LEU A 76 2.01 6.71 -2.35
N LEU A 77 2.04 7.17 -3.61
CA LEU A 77 3.19 7.86 -4.18
C LEU A 77 3.28 9.32 -3.77
N THR A 78 2.18 9.99 -3.43
CA THR A 78 2.19 11.44 -3.13
C THR A 78 1.96 11.75 -1.66
N GLY A 79 1.51 10.78 -0.85
CA GLY A 79 1.11 11.01 0.54
C GLY A 79 -0.16 11.85 0.69
N LYS A 80 -0.87 12.16 -0.40
CA LYS A 80 -2.10 12.94 -0.42
C LYS A 80 -3.31 12.03 -0.58
N ASN A 81 -4.44 12.36 0.04
CA ASN A 81 -5.70 11.65 -0.17
C ASN A 81 -6.27 11.99 -1.57
N VAL A 82 -5.74 11.34 -2.61
CA VAL A 82 -6.09 11.61 -4.02
C VAL A 82 -7.57 11.38 -4.31
N PRO A 83 -8.24 10.29 -3.86
CA PRO A 83 -9.67 10.15 -4.13
C PRO A 83 -10.49 11.28 -3.48
N ALA A 84 -10.09 11.80 -2.32
CA ALA A 84 -10.76 12.96 -1.74
C ALA A 84 -10.51 14.25 -2.53
N ILE A 85 -9.30 14.44 -3.07
CA ILE A 85 -8.94 15.62 -3.88
C ILE A 85 -9.74 15.66 -5.19
N ILE A 86 -9.90 14.50 -5.86
CA ILE A 86 -10.61 14.43 -7.14
C ILE A 86 -12.12 14.15 -6.97
N GLY A 87 -12.56 13.84 -5.76
CA GLY A 87 -13.96 13.59 -5.40
C GLY A 87 -14.49 12.18 -5.67
N GLU A 88 -13.65 11.26 -6.13
CA GLU A 88 -14.02 9.88 -6.45
C GLU A 88 -12.84 8.91 -6.40
N HIS A 89 -13.14 7.62 -6.31
CA HIS A 89 -12.16 6.58 -6.62
C HIS A 89 -12.07 6.41 -8.14
N TYR A 90 -10.87 6.60 -8.71
CA TYR A 90 -10.65 6.56 -10.16
C TYR A 90 -9.58 5.54 -10.56
N GLY A 91 -9.77 4.87 -11.70
CA GLY A 91 -8.86 3.88 -12.25
C GLY A 91 -9.32 3.33 -13.60
N PRO A 92 -8.53 2.44 -14.23
CA PRO A 92 -7.27 1.87 -13.73
C PRO A 92 -6.04 2.75 -13.99
N LYS A 93 -6.11 3.71 -14.92
CA LYS A 93 -5.01 4.63 -15.27
C LYS A 93 -5.30 6.05 -14.77
N PRO A 94 -4.28 6.88 -14.51
CA PRO A 94 -4.47 8.28 -14.14
C PRO A 94 -5.31 9.05 -15.17
N ASN A 95 -6.30 9.80 -14.71
CA ASN A 95 -6.93 10.88 -15.48
C ASN A 95 -6.05 12.15 -15.41
N PRO A 96 -6.38 13.22 -16.16
CA PRO A 96 -5.59 14.45 -16.12
C PRO A 96 -5.40 15.04 -14.71
N PRO A 97 -6.43 15.13 -13.83
CA PRO A 97 -6.23 15.58 -12.45
C PRO A 97 -5.22 14.74 -11.64
N ILE A 98 -5.28 13.41 -11.73
CA ILE A 98 -4.29 12.55 -11.05
C ILE A 98 -2.90 12.73 -11.65
N ALA A 99 -2.80 12.86 -12.99
CA ALA A 99 -1.52 13.07 -13.66
C ALA A 99 -0.86 14.38 -13.21
N GLU A 100 -1.62 15.46 -13.05
CA GLU A 100 -1.13 16.74 -12.51
C GLU A 100 -0.60 16.58 -11.09
N ILE A 101 -1.31 15.85 -10.22
CA ILE A 101 -0.87 15.58 -8.85
C ILE A 101 0.47 14.81 -8.84
N LEU A 102 0.59 13.78 -9.69
CA LEU A 102 1.81 12.97 -9.82
C LEU A 102 2.99 13.75 -10.42
N GLN A 103 2.74 14.69 -11.32
CA GLN A 103 3.78 15.54 -11.91
C GLN A 103 4.32 16.58 -10.94
N ALA A 104 3.51 17.01 -9.97
CA ALA A 104 3.90 18.01 -8.98
C ALA A 104 4.94 17.46 -7.99
N GLU A 105 4.60 16.40 -7.26
CA GLU A 105 5.51 15.79 -6.30
C GLU A 105 5.10 14.35 -5.96
N THR A 106 6.09 13.47 -5.87
CA THR A 106 5.98 12.09 -5.41
C THR A 106 7.11 11.77 -4.43
N LEU A 107 6.98 10.68 -3.69
CA LEU A 107 8.05 10.11 -2.87
C LEU A 107 9.37 10.00 -3.65
N PHE A 108 9.32 9.58 -4.93
CA PHE A 108 10.49 9.48 -5.78
C PHE A 108 11.14 10.85 -6.08
N SER A 109 10.34 11.83 -6.51
CA SER A 109 10.88 13.16 -6.81
C SER A 109 11.42 13.86 -5.56
N THR A 110 10.74 13.71 -4.42
CA THR A 110 11.19 14.25 -3.14
C THR A 110 12.52 13.62 -2.70
N LEU A 111 12.66 12.30 -2.79
CA LEU A 111 13.92 11.62 -2.45
C LEU A 111 15.06 12.04 -3.39
N ASN A 112 14.81 12.10 -4.71
CA ASN A 112 15.81 12.53 -5.70
C ASN A 112 16.26 13.99 -5.47
N ALA A 113 15.32 14.89 -5.15
CA ALA A 113 15.63 16.29 -4.83
C ALA A 113 16.51 16.43 -3.57
N ASN A 114 16.45 15.44 -2.66
CA ASN A 114 17.30 15.36 -1.48
C ASN A 114 18.61 14.57 -1.71
N GLY A 115 18.99 14.32 -2.97
CA GLY A 115 20.24 13.67 -3.33
C GLY A 115 20.26 12.14 -3.12
N LEU A 116 19.10 11.53 -2.87
CA LEU A 116 18.98 10.08 -2.74
C LEU A 116 18.71 9.44 -4.10
N GLN A 117 19.20 8.22 -4.28
CA GLN A 117 18.93 7.43 -5.49
C GLN A 117 17.64 6.65 -5.33
N THR A 118 16.82 6.65 -6.37
CA THR A 118 15.56 5.91 -6.40
C THR A 118 15.43 5.07 -7.66
N ALA A 119 14.72 3.95 -7.54
CA ALA A 119 14.39 3.08 -8.65
C ALA A 119 12.98 2.51 -8.45
N LEU A 120 12.25 2.35 -9.56
CA LEU A 120 10.96 1.67 -9.59
C LEU A 120 11.10 0.37 -10.35
N LEU A 121 10.63 -0.71 -9.75
CA LEU A 121 10.47 -2.01 -10.41
C LEU A 121 8.96 -2.28 -10.50
N ALA A 122 8.42 -2.20 -11.71
CA ALA A 122 7.04 -2.54 -12.01
C ALA A 122 7.04 -3.77 -12.94
N ALA A 123 6.25 -4.78 -12.60
CA ALA A 123 6.04 -6.00 -13.39
C ALA A 123 4.69 -5.94 -14.10
#